data_AF-A0AB38DML0-F1
#
_entry.id   AF-A0AB38DML0-F1
#
_cell.length_a   1.000
_cell.length_b   1.000
_cell.length_c   1.000
_cell.angle_alpha   90.00
_cell.angle_beta   90.00
_cell.angle_gamma   90.00
#
_symmetry.space_group_name_H-M   'P 1'
#
loop_
_entity.id
_entity.type
_entity.pdbx_description
1 polymer ?
#
loop_
_entity_poly.entity_id
_entity_poly.type
_entity_poly.pdbx_seq_one_letter_code
_entity_poly.pdbx_strand_id
1 'polypeptide(L)'
;MNTKCPNCGAVHSLDSLIGNDGAADLIKAVLEFDAAIGKAAVRYVGLFRPAKSQLTFARTAKLLGELLPDIQAGQISRDGVVYPAPPEAWIYGFQTAIDARDVGRLKLPLKSHGYLYEVISGWRPSETAAMPATRQPSMGDAAVSTKLRQGVTALSQWAGEDWLKQEIAAGFAVLSAMNLKGRPAAPDLAVVAELWVQRLQGRDEKPVEQFDRVRFQTAFKALQDAAEWPNVADLIRNLPPRLIPRAMLEKPKPDRAKGREELEKVKETLKGNKKC
;
A
#
# COMPACT_ATOMS: atom_id res chain seq x y z
N MET A 1 -5.36 -0.19 23.01
CA MET A 1 -4.78 0.13 21.69
C MET A 1 -5.33 -0.87 20.68
N ASN A 2 -5.69 -0.46 19.46
CA ASN A 2 -6.34 -1.35 18.48
C ASN A 2 -5.51 -1.50 17.20
N THR A 3 -5.48 -2.71 16.65
CA THR A 3 -4.89 -3.04 15.36
C THR A 3 -5.99 -3.40 14.37
N LYS A 4 -5.81 -3.03 13.09
CA LYS A 4 -6.75 -3.35 12.01
C LYS A 4 -6.07 -4.24 10.98
N CYS A 5 -6.70 -5.37 10.66
CA CYS A 5 -6.21 -6.27 9.63
C CYS A 5 -6.34 -5.60 8.24
N PRO A 6 -5.25 -5.41 7.49
CA PRO A 6 -5.31 -4.81 6.15
C PRO A 6 -5.97 -5.71 5.11
N ASN A 7 -6.18 -7.00 5.42
CA ASN A 7 -6.76 -7.99 4.51
C ASN A 7 -8.28 -8.10 4.62
N CYS A 8 -8.85 -8.13 5.83
CA CYS A 8 -10.29 -8.28 6.04
C CYS A 8 -10.94 -7.14 6.83
N GLY A 9 -10.15 -6.15 7.28
CA GLY A 9 -10.66 -5.01 8.04
C GLY A 9 -11.02 -5.30 9.50
N ALA A 10 -10.85 -6.53 9.98
CA ALA A 10 -11.10 -6.91 11.37
C ALA A 10 -10.26 -6.04 12.33
N VAL A 11 -10.91 -5.56 13.40
CA VAL A 11 -10.27 -4.73 14.43
C VAL A 11 -10.09 -5.58 15.69
N HIS A 12 -8.86 -5.62 16.22
CA HIS A 12 -8.51 -6.37 17.42
C HIS A 12 -7.87 -5.42 18.43
N SER A 13 -8.16 -5.58 19.73
CA SER A 13 -7.35 -4.94 20.76
C SER A 13 -5.99 -5.62 20.84
N LEU A 14 -4.96 -4.87 21.21
CA LEU A 14 -3.62 -5.42 21.42
C LEU A 14 -3.62 -6.47 22.55
N ASP A 15 -4.40 -6.23 23.60
CA ASP A 15 -4.55 -7.13 24.75
C ASP A 15 -5.11 -8.50 24.33
N SER A 16 -6.04 -8.56 23.37
CA SER A 16 -6.57 -9.82 22.83
C SER A 16 -5.54 -10.62 22.01
N LEU A 17 -4.51 -9.97 21.47
CA LEU A 17 -3.42 -10.65 20.77
C LEU A 17 -2.38 -11.18 21.76
N ILE A 18 -2.07 -10.42 22.81
CA ILE A 18 -1.07 -10.80 23.82
C ILE A 18 -1.63 -11.90 24.75
N GLY A 19 -2.91 -11.84 25.12
CA GLY A 19 -3.55 -12.81 26.00
C GLY A 19 -3.84 -14.18 25.37
N ASN A 20 -3.45 -14.40 24.11
CA ASN A 20 -3.54 -15.70 23.44
C ASN A 20 -2.14 -16.31 23.37
N ASP A 21 -1.90 -17.39 24.12
CA ASP A 21 -0.57 -18.02 24.21
C ASP A 21 0.00 -18.42 22.84
N GLY A 22 -0.85 -18.94 21.95
CA GLY A 22 -0.46 -19.29 20.59
C GLY A 22 -0.05 -18.06 19.76
N ALA A 23 -0.76 -16.94 19.91
CA ALA A 23 -0.41 -15.69 19.25
C ALA A 23 0.87 -15.08 19.85
N ALA A 24 1.06 -15.16 21.16
CA ALA A 24 2.28 -14.71 21.84
C ALA A 24 3.50 -15.47 21.35
N ASP A 25 3.41 -16.80 21.19
CA ASP A 25 4.50 -17.63 20.67
C ASP A 25 4.77 -17.35 19.18
N LEU A 26 3.73 -17.10 18.38
CA LEU A 26 3.92 -16.61 17.01
C LEU A 26 4.66 -15.26 16.98
N ILE A 27 4.30 -14.33 17.86
CA ILE A 27 4.97 -13.02 17.92
C ILE A 27 6.45 -13.20 18.26
N LYS A 28 6.79 -14.06 19.24
CA LYS A 28 8.20 -14.39 19.55
C LYS A 28 8.93 -14.92 18.32
N ALA A 29 8.34 -15.87 17.60
CA ALA A 29 8.95 -16.41 16.38
C ALA A 29 9.16 -15.33 15.30
N VAL A 30 8.22 -14.39 15.14
CA VAL A 30 8.37 -13.27 14.18
C VAL A 30 9.50 -12.31 14.58
N LEU A 31 9.79 -12.16 15.87
CA LEU A 31 10.88 -11.29 16.35
C LEU A 31 12.28 -11.85 16.06
N GLU A 32 12.41 -13.11 15.66
CA GLU A 32 13.69 -13.71 15.26
C GLU A 32 14.13 -13.29 13.84
N PHE A 33 13.26 -12.59 13.10
CA PHE A 33 13.54 -12.07 11.77
C PHE A 33 13.91 -10.59 11.82
N ASP A 34 14.66 -10.13 10.81
CA ASP A 34 14.70 -8.70 10.50
C ASP A 34 13.26 -8.16 10.25
N ALA A 35 12.99 -6.92 10.65
CA ALA A 35 11.64 -6.35 10.62
C ALA A 35 11.01 -6.33 9.22
N ALA A 36 11.80 -6.08 8.17
CA ALA A 36 11.32 -6.07 6.80
C ALA A 36 11.01 -7.50 6.32
N ILE A 37 11.91 -8.44 6.61
CA ILE A 37 11.74 -9.87 6.28
C ILE A 37 10.53 -10.44 7.02
N GLY A 38 10.41 -10.23 8.33
CA GLY A 38 9.32 -10.75 9.15
C GLY A 38 7.95 -10.28 8.66
N LYS A 39 7.82 -8.99 8.31
CA LYS A 39 6.59 -8.44 7.73
C LYS A 39 6.23 -9.09 6.39
N ALA A 40 7.22 -9.31 5.52
CA ALA A 40 7.00 -9.98 4.23
C ALA A 40 6.64 -11.46 4.40
N ALA A 41 7.34 -12.16 5.30
CA ALA A 41 7.13 -13.57 5.60
C ALA A 41 5.71 -13.83 6.16
N VAL A 42 5.21 -12.99 7.08
CA VAL A 42 3.84 -13.11 7.61
C VAL A 42 2.79 -12.96 6.52
N ARG A 43 2.98 -12.04 5.55
CA ARG A 43 2.07 -11.89 4.39
C ARG A 43 2.12 -13.12 3.49
N TYR A 44 3.32 -13.64 3.24
CA TYR A 44 3.54 -14.82 2.42
C TYR A 44 2.93 -16.09 3.04
N VAL A 45 3.06 -16.31 4.36
CA VAL A 45 2.44 -17.47 5.05
C VAL A 45 0.91 -17.47 4.92
N GLY A 46 0.29 -16.30 4.68
CA GLY A 46 -1.12 -16.20 4.31
C GLY A 46 -1.52 -17.02 3.08
N LEU A 47 -0.58 -17.33 2.17
CA LEU A 47 -0.80 -18.16 0.98
C LEU A 47 -1.04 -19.65 1.31
N PHE A 48 -0.75 -20.08 2.54
CA PHE A 48 -1.03 -21.44 3.01
C PHE A 48 -2.43 -21.59 3.61
N ARG A 49 -3.22 -20.50 3.68
CA ARG A 49 -4.54 -20.50 4.28
C ARG A 49 -5.54 -21.35 3.45
N PRO A 50 -6.17 -22.37 4.03
CA PRO A 50 -7.23 -23.12 3.36
C PRO A 50 -8.45 -22.25 3.06
N ALA A 51 -9.20 -22.57 2.01
CA ALA A 51 -10.36 -21.77 1.59
C ALA A 51 -11.49 -21.73 2.64
N LYS A 52 -11.63 -22.78 3.46
CA LYS A 52 -12.75 -22.96 4.40
C LYS A 52 -12.38 -22.73 5.88
N SER A 53 -11.12 -22.46 6.19
CA SER A 53 -10.66 -22.32 7.58
C SER A 53 -9.52 -21.31 7.71
N GLN A 54 -9.27 -20.88 8.95
CA GLN A 54 -8.15 -19.99 9.26
C GLN A 54 -6.86 -20.79 9.50
N LEU A 55 -5.71 -20.17 9.21
CA LEU A 55 -4.42 -20.69 9.67
C LEU A 55 -4.35 -20.55 11.18
N THR A 56 -4.02 -21.62 11.90
CA THR A 56 -3.79 -21.54 13.35
C THR A 56 -2.46 -20.87 13.65
N PHE A 57 -2.31 -20.26 14.83
CA PHE A 57 -1.03 -19.66 15.23
C PHE A 57 0.10 -20.69 15.26
N ALA A 58 -0.16 -21.90 15.79
CA ALA A 58 0.81 -23.00 15.80
C ALA A 58 1.27 -23.40 14.37
N ARG A 59 0.33 -23.45 13.40
CA ARG A 59 0.71 -23.75 12.01
C ARG A 59 1.47 -22.59 11.37
N THR A 60 1.11 -21.36 11.70
CA THR A 60 1.81 -20.14 11.23
C THR A 60 3.25 -20.13 11.73
N ALA A 61 3.46 -20.36 13.03
CA ALA A 61 4.78 -20.41 13.66
C ALA A 61 5.64 -21.53 13.06
N LYS A 62 5.04 -22.71 12.83
CA LYS A 62 5.74 -23.82 12.16
C LYS A 62 6.22 -23.43 10.75
N LEU A 63 5.38 -22.80 9.93
CA LEU A 63 5.75 -22.39 8.57
C LEU A 63 6.84 -21.30 8.56
N LEU A 64 6.83 -20.38 9.53
CA LEU A 64 7.91 -19.40 9.66
C LEU A 64 9.21 -20.06 10.13
N GLY A 65 9.13 -20.96 11.10
CA GLY A 65 10.29 -21.71 11.61
C GLY A 65 10.92 -22.65 10.57
N GLU A 66 10.15 -23.11 9.57
CA GLU A 66 10.68 -23.85 8.41
C GLU A 66 11.62 -22.99 7.54
N LEU A 67 11.42 -21.66 7.50
CA LEU A 67 12.23 -20.73 6.69
C LEU A 67 13.41 -20.12 7.44
N LEU A 68 13.29 -19.99 8.77
CA LEU A 68 14.25 -19.26 9.60
C LEU A 68 15.71 -19.76 9.47
N PRO A 69 16.00 -21.08 9.46
CA PRO A 69 17.38 -21.56 9.34
C PRO A 69 18.04 -21.12 8.04
N ASP A 70 17.32 -21.18 6.91
CA ASP A 70 17.83 -20.79 5.59
C ASP A 70 17.98 -19.26 5.47
N ILE A 71 17.09 -18.50 6.11
CA ILE A 71 17.20 -17.03 6.22
C ILE A 71 18.44 -16.64 7.03
N GLN A 72 18.67 -17.28 8.19
CA GLN A 72 19.84 -17.01 9.02
C GLN A 72 21.15 -17.47 8.36
N ALA A 73 21.11 -18.57 7.62
CA ALA A 73 22.25 -19.05 6.85
C ALA A 73 22.54 -18.19 5.61
N GLY A 74 21.60 -17.34 5.18
CA GLY A 74 21.73 -16.51 3.98
C GLY A 74 21.80 -17.33 2.69
N GLN A 75 21.26 -18.55 2.69
CA GLN A 75 21.32 -19.49 1.58
C GLN A 75 20.14 -20.46 1.62
N ILE A 76 19.73 -20.95 0.44
CA ILE A 76 18.74 -22.03 0.32
C ILE A 76 19.36 -23.24 -0.38
N SER A 77 18.84 -24.43 -0.10
CA SER A 77 19.19 -25.65 -0.85
C SER A 77 18.00 -26.14 -1.65
N ARG A 78 18.20 -26.37 -2.95
CA ARG A 78 17.18 -26.92 -3.85
C ARG A 78 17.83 -27.91 -4.81
N ASP A 79 17.27 -29.12 -4.89
CA ASP A 79 17.77 -30.21 -5.74
C ASP A 79 19.26 -30.52 -5.53
N GLY A 80 19.74 -30.37 -4.29
CA GLY A 80 21.15 -30.59 -3.91
C GLY A 80 22.10 -29.43 -4.24
N VAL A 81 21.59 -28.34 -4.82
CA VAL A 81 22.37 -27.14 -5.14
C VAL A 81 22.08 -26.05 -4.12
N VAL A 82 23.14 -25.43 -3.59
CA VAL A 82 23.06 -24.30 -2.66
C VAL A 82 23.06 -23.00 -3.43
N TYR A 83 22.10 -22.12 -3.15
CA TYR A 83 21.97 -20.79 -3.75
C TYR A 83 22.10 -19.71 -2.69
N PRO A 84 22.81 -18.59 -2.97
CA PRO A 84 22.86 -17.46 -2.06
C PRO A 84 21.47 -16.81 -1.97
N ALA A 85 21.01 -16.59 -0.75
CA ALA A 85 19.72 -16.00 -0.43
C ALA A 85 19.90 -14.90 0.62
N PRO A 86 20.53 -13.77 0.25
CA PRO A 86 20.61 -12.60 1.13
C PRO A 86 19.21 -12.02 1.40
N PRO A 87 19.05 -11.11 2.38
CA PRO A 87 17.77 -10.50 2.75
C PRO A 87 16.91 -10.03 1.55
N GLU A 88 17.54 -9.44 0.54
CA GLU A 88 16.89 -8.91 -0.65
C GLU A 88 16.24 -10.02 -1.49
N ALA A 89 16.88 -11.18 -1.58
CA ALA A 89 16.37 -12.35 -2.30
C ALA A 89 15.08 -12.87 -1.65
N TRP A 90 15.03 -12.87 -0.32
CA TRP A 90 13.85 -13.27 0.45
C TRP A 90 12.69 -12.29 0.26
N ILE A 91 12.94 -10.98 0.38
CA ILE A 91 11.93 -9.95 0.15
C ILE A 91 11.36 -10.06 -1.28
N TYR A 92 12.24 -10.22 -2.27
CA TYR A 92 11.85 -10.44 -3.66
C TYR A 92 11.00 -11.71 -3.82
N GLY A 93 11.44 -12.83 -3.25
CA GLY A 93 10.75 -14.11 -3.35
C GLY A 93 9.35 -14.07 -2.74
N PHE A 94 9.21 -13.48 -1.54
CA PHE A 94 7.92 -13.31 -0.88
C PHE A 94 6.97 -12.44 -1.69
N GLN A 95 7.46 -11.30 -2.20
CA GLN A 95 6.63 -10.39 -2.99
C GLN A 95 6.19 -11.03 -4.32
N THR A 96 7.11 -11.72 -5.01
CA THR A 96 6.79 -12.45 -6.26
C THR A 96 5.71 -13.50 -6.05
N ALA A 97 5.73 -14.24 -4.92
CA ALA A 97 4.70 -15.21 -4.61
C ALA A 97 3.33 -14.56 -4.31
N ILE A 98 3.33 -13.39 -3.66
CA ILE A 98 2.10 -12.62 -3.42
C ILE A 98 1.53 -12.11 -4.75
N ASP A 99 2.36 -11.54 -5.63
CA ASP A 99 1.93 -11.03 -6.93
C ASP A 99 1.41 -12.16 -7.82
N ALA A 100 2.06 -13.33 -7.79
CA ALA A 100 1.62 -14.51 -8.52
C ALA A 100 0.25 -15.05 -8.04
N ARG A 101 -0.10 -14.87 -6.76
CA ARG A 101 -1.48 -15.09 -6.29
C ARG A 101 -2.43 -14.07 -6.90
N ASP A 102 -2.09 -12.79 -6.85
CA ASP A 102 -3.00 -11.70 -7.23
C ASP A 102 -3.40 -11.76 -8.71
N VAL A 103 -2.51 -12.28 -9.56
CA VAL A 103 -2.81 -12.54 -10.99
C VAL A 103 -3.37 -13.95 -11.25
N GLY A 104 -3.69 -14.73 -10.22
CA GLY A 104 -4.32 -16.05 -10.33
C GLY A 104 -3.41 -17.18 -10.81
N ARG A 105 -2.08 -16.98 -10.82
CA ARG A 105 -1.11 -17.97 -11.31
C ARG A 105 -0.81 -19.08 -10.28
N LEU A 106 -1.07 -18.83 -9.00
CA LEU A 106 -0.86 -19.81 -7.93
C LEU A 106 -2.14 -20.55 -7.55
N LYS A 107 -2.05 -21.87 -7.45
CA LYS A 107 -3.09 -22.70 -6.85
C LYS A 107 -2.93 -22.70 -5.33
N LEU A 108 -3.85 -22.00 -4.64
CA LEU A 108 -3.89 -21.95 -3.19
C LEU A 108 -4.79 -23.05 -2.59
N PRO A 109 -4.55 -23.49 -1.34
CA PRO A 109 -3.41 -23.13 -0.50
C PRO A 109 -2.10 -23.73 -1.01
N LEU A 110 -0.99 -23.04 -0.78
CA LEU A 110 0.34 -23.62 -0.99
C LEU A 110 0.53 -24.84 -0.08
N LYS A 111 1.22 -25.87 -0.60
CA LYS A 111 1.52 -27.09 0.14
C LYS A 111 2.92 -27.14 0.73
N SER A 112 3.85 -26.36 0.15
CA SER A 112 5.25 -26.27 0.57
C SER A 112 5.87 -24.94 0.12
N HIS A 113 7.10 -24.68 0.58
CA HIS A 113 7.92 -23.54 0.18
C HIS A 113 8.64 -23.73 -1.17
N GLY A 114 8.37 -24.83 -1.89
CA GLY A 114 9.09 -25.17 -3.14
C GLY A 114 9.00 -24.07 -4.21
N TYR A 115 7.83 -23.43 -4.38
CA TYR A 115 7.68 -22.30 -5.29
C TYR A 115 8.54 -21.10 -4.87
N LEU A 116 8.62 -20.81 -3.57
CA LEU A 116 9.45 -19.73 -3.07
C LEU A 116 10.94 -20.03 -3.34
N TYR A 117 11.37 -21.28 -3.11
CA TYR A 117 12.76 -21.69 -3.32
C TYR A 117 13.11 -21.71 -4.80
N GLU A 118 12.16 -22.06 -5.67
CA GLU A 118 12.31 -21.91 -7.12
C GLU A 118 12.56 -20.45 -7.51
N VAL A 119 11.74 -19.52 -7.01
CA VAL A 119 11.90 -18.08 -7.27
C VAL A 119 13.24 -17.56 -6.74
N ILE A 120 13.62 -17.92 -5.51
CA ILE A 120 14.89 -17.49 -4.90
C ILE A 120 16.09 -18.11 -5.62
N SER A 121 16.03 -19.37 -6.07
CA SER A 121 17.12 -20.00 -6.83
C SER A 121 17.39 -19.30 -8.17
N GLY A 122 16.35 -18.73 -8.77
CA GLY A 122 16.44 -17.89 -9.96
C GLY A 122 16.76 -16.43 -9.68
N TRP A 123 16.83 -16.02 -8.40
CA TRP A 123 17.14 -14.65 -8.04
C TRP A 123 18.56 -14.30 -8.47
N ARG A 124 18.71 -13.06 -8.92
CA ARG A 124 19.98 -12.45 -9.21
C ARG A 124 20.01 -11.11 -8.48
N PRO A 125 21.14 -10.74 -7.86
CA PRO A 125 21.33 -9.41 -7.34
C PRO A 125 20.95 -8.41 -8.42
N SER A 126 19.97 -7.58 -8.13
CA SER A 126 19.61 -6.50 -9.04
C SER A 126 20.78 -5.52 -9.00
N GLU A 127 21.54 -5.41 -10.10
CA GLU A 127 22.62 -4.42 -10.30
C GLU A 127 22.06 -2.99 -10.28
N THR A 128 21.64 -2.56 -9.09
CA THR A 128 21.32 -1.17 -8.77
C THR A 128 22.44 -0.54 -7.93
N ALA A 129 23.56 -1.25 -7.79
CA ALA A 129 24.88 -0.70 -8.03
C ALA A 129 25.33 -1.17 -9.43
N ALA A 130 25.59 -0.21 -10.33
CA ALA A 130 25.94 -0.34 -11.76
C ALA A 130 24.83 -0.77 -12.73
N MET A 131 24.18 0.24 -13.32
CA MET A 131 23.42 0.27 -14.59
C MET A 131 23.19 -1.07 -15.35
N PRO A 132 21.93 -1.44 -15.66
CA PRO A 132 21.65 -2.71 -16.32
C PRO A 132 21.96 -2.68 -17.83
N ALA A 133 22.74 -3.66 -18.27
CA ALA A 133 22.87 -4.04 -19.68
C ALA A 133 21.67 -4.91 -20.11
N THR A 134 20.87 -4.29 -20.97
CA THR A 134 19.87 -4.79 -21.94
C THR A 134 19.62 -6.30 -22.06
N ARG A 135 18.37 -6.71 -21.78
CA ARG A 135 17.70 -7.84 -22.46
C ARG A 135 16.94 -7.26 -23.64
N GLN A 136 17.31 -7.61 -24.88
CA GLN A 136 16.77 -6.98 -26.09
C GLN A 136 15.25 -7.18 -26.24
N PRO A 137 14.46 -6.10 -26.36
CA PRO A 137 13.10 -6.16 -26.88
C PRO A 137 13.13 -6.10 -28.41
N SER A 138 12.07 -6.61 -29.04
CA SER A 138 11.81 -6.40 -30.47
C SER A 138 11.79 -4.88 -30.78
N MET A 139 12.19 -4.50 -32.00
CA MET A 139 12.42 -3.09 -32.38
C MET A 139 11.23 -2.14 -32.17
N GLY A 140 10.00 -2.65 -31.96
CA GLY A 140 8.83 -1.83 -31.63
C GLY A 140 8.74 -1.41 -30.16
N ASP A 141 9.09 -2.28 -29.21
CA ASP A 141 8.86 -2.07 -27.77
C ASP A 141 9.99 -1.27 -27.09
N ALA A 142 11.20 -1.30 -27.65
CA ALA A 142 12.36 -0.57 -27.13
C ALA A 142 12.19 0.96 -27.21
N ALA A 143 11.57 1.46 -28.28
CA ALA A 143 11.35 2.90 -28.47
C ALA A 143 10.25 3.43 -27.54
N VAL A 144 9.20 2.64 -27.29
CA VAL A 144 8.07 3.00 -26.41
C VAL A 144 8.50 3.03 -24.94
N SER A 145 9.31 2.05 -24.50
CA SER A 145 9.85 2.00 -23.13
C SER A 145 10.87 3.11 -22.83
N THR A 146 11.67 3.52 -23.82
CA THR A 146 12.64 4.62 -23.67
C THR A 146 11.95 5.98 -23.53
N LYS A 147 10.95 6.27 -24.38
CA LYS A 147 10.20 7.53 -24.31
C LYS A 147 9.42 7.68 -23.02
N LEU A 148 8.83 6.59 -22.50
CA LEU A 148 8.14 6.61 -21.22
C LEU A 148 9.09 6.94 -20.07
N ARG A 149 10.27 6.32 -20.01
CA ARG A 149 11.29 6.64 -19.00
C ARG A 149 11.75 8.10 -19.07
N GLN A 150 11.91 8.65 -20.27
CA GLN A 150 12.24 10.06 -20.45
C GLN A 150 11.12 10.97 -19.91
N GLY A 151 9.86 10.65 -20.21
CA GLY A 151 8.70 11.39 -19.69
C GLY A 151 8.60 11.35 -18.16
N VAL A 152 8.78 10.17 -17.55
CA VAL A 152 8.81 10.03 -16.08
C VAL A 152 9.98 10.79 -15.46
N THR A 153 11.13 10.80 -16.11
CA THR A 153 12.29 11.59 -15.65
C THR A 153 12.00 13.09 -15.68
N ALA A 154 11.45 13.58 -16.79
CA ALA A 154 11.05 14.99 -16.94
C ALA A 154 9.97 15.38 -15.91
N LEU A 155 9.04 14.48 -15.61
CA LEU A 155 8.01 14.66 -14.60
C LEU A 155 8.60 14.80 -13.18
N SER A 156 9.56 13.96 -12.82
CA SER A 156 10.27 14.08 -11.53
C SER A 156 11.09 15.38 -11.44
N GLN A 157 11.71 15.81 -12.54
CA GLN A 157 12.42 17.08 -12.61
C GLN A 157 11.47 18.28 -12.46
N TRP A 158 10.32 18.25 -13.13
CA TRP A 158 9.27 19.26 -12.99
C TRP A 158 8.75 19.37 -11.55
N ALA A 159 8.67 18.24 -10.83
CA ALA A 159 8.18 18.23 -9.46
C ALA A 159 9.12 18.93 -8.47
N GLY A 160 10.44 18.76 -8.63
CA GLY A 160 11.44 19.36 -7.74
C GLY A 160 11.19 19.02 -6.27
N GLU A 161 11.23 20.04 -5.41
CA GLU A 161 11.03 19.92 -3.95
C GLU A 161 9.58 20.18 -3.50
N ASP A 162 8.66 20.50 -4.42
CA ASP A 162 7.26 20.74 -4.07
C ASP A 162 6.57 19.42 -3.74
N TRP A 163 6.16 19.27 -2.47
CA TRP A 163 5.55 18.03 -1.97
C TRP A 163 4.33 17.60 -2.78
N LEU A 164 3.48 18.53 -3.23
CA LEU A 164 2.27 18.21 -3.96
C LEU A 164 2.64 17.74 -5.36
N LYS A 165 3.56 18.45 -6.02
CA LYS A 165 4.06 18.03 -7.34
C LYS A 165 4.75 16.68 -7.29
N GLN A 166 5.46 16.36 -6.20
CA GLN A 166 6.07 15.04 -5.97
C GLN A 166 5.02 13.93 -5.91
N GLU A 167 3.93 14.11 -5.14
CA GLU A 167 2.87 13.10 -5.06
C GLU A 167 2.13 12.94 -6.40
N ILE A 168 1.89 14.03 -7.14
CA ILE A 168 1.31 13.98 -8.48
C ILE A 168 2.25 13.26 -9.45
N ALA A 169 3.54 13.60 -9.44
CA ALA A 169 4.54 12.98 -10.31
C ALA A 169 4.67 11.48 -10.06
N ALA A 170 4.70 11.06 -8.79
CA ALA A 170 4.75 9.65 -8.41
C ALA A 170 3.49 8.89 -8.89
N GLY A 171 2.31 9.47 -8.69
CA GLY A 171 1.04 8.89 -9.15
C GLY A 171 0.98 8.74 -10.68
N PHE A 172 1.37 9.78 -11.40
CA PHE A 172 1.41 9.78 -12.87
C PHE A 172 2.44 8.78 -13.41
N ALA A 173 3.61 8.66 -12.77
CA ALA A 173 4.61 7.68 -13.17
C ALA A 173 4.03 6.26 -13.10
N VAL A 174 3.35 5.91 -12.01
CA VAL A 174 2.70 4.59 -11.85
C VAL A 174 1.60 4.39 -12.88
N LEU A 175 0.66 5.33 -13.02
CA LEU A 175 -0.44 5.22 -14.00
C LEU A 175 0.11 5.10 -15.42
N SER A 176 1.19 5.82 -15.74
CA SER A 176 1.80 5.80 -17.07
C SER A 176 2.35 4.43 -17.43
N ALA A 177 2.79 3.64 -16.46
CA ALA A 177 3.27 2.28 -16.66
C ALA A 177 2.14 1.28 -16.98
N MET A 178 0.89 1.59 -16.61
CA MET A 178 -0.27 0.69 -16.76
C MET A 178 -0.88 0.72 -18.17
N ASN A 179 -0.37 1.57 -19.07
CA ASN A 179 -0.79 1.70 -20.46
C ASN A 179 -2.33 1.87 -20.63
N LEU A 180 -2.95 2.64 -19.74
CA LEU A 180 -4.38 2.91 -19.74
C LEU A 180 -4.85 3.59 -21.03
N LYS A 181 -6.09 3.33 -21.45
CA LYS A 181 -6.72 4.01 -22.59
C LYS A 181 -6.81 5.51 -22.32
N GLY A 182 -6.40 6.33 -23.30
CA GLY A 182 -6.40 7.79 -23.14
C GLY A 182 -5.21 8.37 -22.36
N ARG A 183 -4.17 7.57 -22.09
CA ARG A 183 -2.93 8.05 -21.47
C ARG A 183 -2.32 9.20 -22.29
N PRO A 184 -1.95 10.33 -21.66
CA PRO A 184 -1.17 11.38 -22.31
C PRO A 184 0.15 10.87 -22.90
N ALA A 185 0.67 11.53 -23.94
CA ALA A 185 1.98 11.18 -24.45
C ALA A 185 3.05 11.49 -23.38
N ALA A 186 4.15 10.75 -23.40
CA ALA A 186 5.23 10.92 -22.41
C ALA A 186 5.76 12.37 -22.30
N PRO A 187 5.92 13.14 -23.39
CA PRO A 187 6.29 14.56 -23.31
C PRO A 187 5.24 15.45 -22.64
N ASP A 188 3.96 15.06 -22.69
CA ASP A 188 2.84 15.87 -22.20
C ASP A 188 2.53 15.61 -20.71
N LEU A 189 3.16 14.60 -20.09
CA LEU A 189 2.86 14.20 -18.71
C LEU A 189 3.05 15.36 -17.72
N ALA A 190 4.12 16.14 -17.84
CA ALA A 190 4.39 17.28 -16.97
C ALA A 190 3.37 18.41 -17.17
N VAL A 191 2.92 18.64 -18.40
CA VAL A 191 1.89 19.64 -18.71
C VAL A 191 0.55 19.25 -18.09
N VAL A 192 0.15 17.99 -18.24
CA VAL A 192 -1.09 17.48 -17.64
C VAL A 192 -1.01 17.49 -16.11
N ALA A 193 0.16 17.16 -15.54
CA ALA A 193 0.38 17.20 -14.10
C ALA A 193 0.28 18.64 -13.54
N GLU A 194 0.82 19.63 -14.24
CA GLU A 194 0.70 21.05 -13.88
C GLU A 194 -0.77 21.50 -13.88
N LEU A 195 -1.57 21.06 -14.87
CA LEU A 195 -3.01 21.37 -14.90
C LEU A 195 -3.74 20.77 -13.68
N TRP A 196 -3.36 19.57 -13.25
CA TRP A 196 -3.94 18.95 -12.05
C TRP A 196 -3.58 19.73 -10.79
N VAL A 197 -2.32 20.14 -10.64
CA VAL A 197 -1.85 20.95 -9.51
C VAL A 197 -2.62 22.27 -9.43
N GLN A 198 -2.74 22.99 -10.54
CA GLN A 198 -3.51 24.24 -10.61
C GLN A 198 -4.97 24.02 -10.19
N ARG A 199 -5.61 22.96 -10.69
CA ARG A 199 -7.00 22.64 -10.33
C ARG A 199 -7.14 22.30 -8.85
N LEU A 200 -6.19 21.58 -8.26
CA LEU A 200 -6.19 21.20 -6.85
C LEU A 200 -5.96 22.41 -5.94
N GLN A 201 -5.05 23.31 -6.30
CA GLN A 201 -4.76 24.54 -5.56
C GLN A 201 -5.89 25.58 -5.65
N GLY A 202 -6.69 25.55 -6.72
CA GLY A 202 -7.85 26.42 -6.91
C GLY A 202 -9.13 25.97 -6.17
N ARG A 203 -9.08 24.93 -5.34
CA ARG A 203 -10.23 24.46 -4.54
C ARG A 203 -10.38 25.27 -3.25
N ASP A 204 -11.59 25.30 -2.71
CA ASP A 204 -11.87 25.84 -1.37
C ASP A 204 -11.01 25.13 -0.31
N GLU A 205 -10.93 23.80 -0.40
CA GLU A 205 -10.03 22.98 0.41
C GLU A 205 -8.69 22.75 -0.29
N LYS A 206 -7.77 23.70 -0.12
CA LYS A 206 -6.41 23.60 -0.68
C LYS A 206 -5.61 22.44 -0.08
N PRO A 207 -4.72 21.79 -0.83
CA PRO A 207 -3.86 20.73 -0.31
C PRO A 207 -2.93 21.22 0.82
N VAL A 208 -2.77 20.42 1.87
CA VAL A 208 -1.95 20.70 3.06
C VAL A 208 -1.02 19.52 3.34
N GLU A 209 0.28 19.71 3.22
CA GLU A 209 1.28 18.63 3.30
C GLU A 209 1.11 17.74 4.53
N GLN A 210 0.92 18.38 5.70
CA GLN A 210 0.79 17.72 7.00
C GLN A 210 -0.27 16.60 7.02
N PHE A 211 -1.36 16.75 6.26
CA PHE A 211 -2.49 15.82 6.28
C PHE A 211 -2.70 15.09 4.95
N ASP A 212 -2.10 15.58 3.86
CA ASP A 212 -2.53 15.21 2.53
C ASP A 212 -1.60 14.25 1.79
N ARG A 213 -0.31 14.12 2.14
CA ARG A 213 0.60 13.17 1.45
C ARG A 213 0.01 11.76 1.36
N VAL A 214 -0.35 11.17 2.50
CA VAL A 214 -0.93 9.81 2.56
C VAL A 214 -2.30 9.74 1.86
N ARG A 215 -3.08 10.83 1.90
CA ARG A 215 -4.39 10.90 1.22
C ARG A 215 -4.23 10.83 -0.30
N PHE A 216 -3.27 11.57 -0.85
CA PHE A 216 -2.96 11.56 -2.28
C PHE A 216 -2.43 10.21 -2.73
N GLN A 217 -1.51 9.60 -1.97
CA GLN A 217 -1.01 8.24 -2.25
C GLN A 217 -2.14 7.20 -2.26
N THR A 218 -3.07 7.29 -1.30
CA THR A 218 -4.23 6.40 -1.22
C THR A 218 -5.17 6.62 -2.40
N ALA A 219 -5.42 7.87 -2.79
CA ALA A 219 -6.27 8.20 -3.93
C ALA A 219 -5.66 7.69 -5.25
N PHE A 220 -4.36 7.89 -5.48
CA PHE A 220 -3.68 7.34 -6.66
C PHE A 220 -3.68 5.83 -6.69
N LYS A 221 -3.57 5.16 -5.52
CA LYS A 221 -3.71 3.71 -5.45
C LYS A 221 -5.08 3.23 -5.92
N ALA A 222 -6.15 3.93 -5.54
CA ALA A 222 -7.50 3.61 -6.00
C ALA A 222 -7.68 3.83 -7.51
N LEU A 223 -6.97 4.80 -8.10
CA LEU A 223 -7.02 5.06 -9.54
C LEU A 223 -6.32 4.00 -10.41
N GLN A 224 -5.55 3.09 -9.81
CA GLN A 224 -4.91 2.00 -10.55
C GLN A 224 -5.92 0.97 -11.08
N ASP A 225 -7.11 0.87 -10.48
CA ASP A 225 -8.17 -0.02 -10.95
C ASP A 225 -8.99 0.57 -12.11
N ALA A 226 -8.65 1.78 -12.59
CA ALA A 226 -9.37 2.45 -13.67
C ALA A 226 -9.07 1.82 -15.05
N ALA A 227 -10.10 1.72 -15.89
CA ALA A 227 -9.97 1.21 -17.27
C ALA A 227 -9.42 2.26 -18.26
N GLU A 228 -9.56 3.55 -17.92
CA GLU A 228 -9.11 4.69 -18.73
C GLU A 228 -8.26 5.62 -17.88
N TRP A 229 -7.44 6.45 -18.53
CA TRP A 229 -6.61 7.43 -17.84
C TRP A 229 -7.50 8.36 -17.00
N PRO A 230 -7.31 8.41 -15.69
CA PRO A 230 -8.19 9.17 -14.80
C PRO A 230 -8.04 10.67 -15.06
N ASN A 231 -9.03 11.46 -14.66
CA ASN A 231 -8.92 12.91 -14.59
C ASN A 231 -8.76 13.39 -13.14
N VAL A 232 -8.46 14.68 -12.95
CA VAL A 232 -8.28 15.26 -11.61
C VAL A 232 -9.53 15.17 -10.74
N ALA A 233 -10.73 15.15 -11.32
CA ALA A 233 -11.96 14.97 -10.55
C ALA A 233 -12.06 13.55 -9.98
N ASP A 234 -11.57 12.54 -10.69
CA ASP A 234 -11.49 11.17 -10.19
C ASP A 234 -10.51 11.07 -9.02
N LEU A 235 -9.36 11.76 -9.09
CA LEU A 235 -8.44 11.88 -7.95
C LEU A 235 -9.13 12.52 -6.75
N ILE A 236 -9.83 13.64 -6.96
CA ILE A 236 -10.52 14.36 -5.90
C ILE A 236 -11.60 13.51 -5.25
N ARG A 237 -12.39 12.75 -6.03
CA ARG A 237 -13.42 11.84 -5.51
C ARG A 237 -12.83 10.71 -4.67
N ASN A 238 -11.60 10.27 -4.99
CA ASN A 238 -10.91 9.20 -4.29
C ASN A 238 -10.04 9.69 -3.12
N LEU A 239 -9.98 11.00 -2.84
CA LEU A 239 -9.28 11.52 -1.67
C LEU A 239 -10.04 11.11 -0.40
N PRO A 240 -9.42 10.32 0.51
CA PRO A 240 -10.03 10.02 1.81
C PRO A 240 -10.30 11.31 2.61
N PRO A 241 -11.17 11.33 3.62
CA PRO A 241 -11.35 12.51 4.47
C PRO A 241 -10.05 12.87 5.21
N ARG A 242 -9.84 14.17 5.50
CA ARG A 242 -8.73 14.60 6.34
C ARG A 242 -8.95 14.15 7.79
N LEU A 243 -7.96 13.46 8.34
CA LEU A 243 -7.94 13.11 9.77
C LEU A 243 -7.32 14.27 10.56
N ILE A 244 -8.05 15.39 10.66
CA ILE A 244 -7.62 16.54 11.46
C ILE A 244 -7.89 16.23 12.94
N PRO A 245 -6.88 16.26 13.83
CA PRO A 245 -7.11 16.11 15.26
C PRO A 245 -8.11 17.16 15.76
N ARG A 246 -9.10 16.74 16.56
CA ARG A 246 -10.14 17.65 17.09
C ARG A 246 -9.58 18.88 17.79
N ALA A 247 -8.41 18.75 18.42
CA ALA A 247 -7.72 19.85 19.10
C ALA A 247 -7.27 20.98 18.14
N MET A 248 -7.11 20.68 16.84
CA MET A 248 -6.72 21.65 15.81
C MET A 248 -7.92 22.28 15.10
N LEU A 249 -9.15 21.83 15.38
CA LEU A 249 -10.35 22.47 14.85
C LEU A 249 -10.61 23.77 15.60
N GLU A 250 -10.93 24.84 14.87
CA GLU A 250 -11.42 26.06 15.50
C GLU A 250 -12.65 25.73 16.34
N LYS A 251 -12.64 26.16 17.61
CA LYS A 251 -13.81 26.00 18.47
C LYS A 251 -14.97 26.79 17.84
N PRO A 252 -16.15 26.18 17.69
CA PRO A 252 -17.31 26.88 17.17
C PRO A 252 -17.53 28.17 17.95
N LYS A 253 -17.70 29.29 17.25
CA LYS A 253 -18.04 30.55 17.92
C LYS A 253 -19.38 30.36 18.64
N PRO A 254 -19.46 30.66 19.94
CA PRO A 254 -20.70 30.47 20.69
C PRO A 254 -21.78 31.44 20.16
N ASP A 255 -22.78 30.91 19.47
CA ASP A 255 -23.96 31.64 19.06
C ASP A 255 -24.98 31.66 20.22
N ARG A 256 -24.90 32.69 21.05
CA ARG A 256 -25.78 32.88 22.21
C ARG A 256 -27.24 33.12 21.79
N ALA A 257 -27.51 33.59 20.58
CA ALA A 257 -28.87 33.82 20.11
C ALA A 257 -29.54 32.49 19.75
N LYS A 258 -28.87 31.69 18.91
CA LYS A 258 -29.32 30.34 18.57
C LYS A 258 -29.40 29.43 19.79
N GLY A 259 -28.45 29.56 20.72
CA GLY A 259 -28.47 28.83 21.99
C GLY A 259 -29.69 29.14 22.85
N ARG A 260 -30.19 30.38 22.85
CA ARG A 260 -31.44 30.73 23.55
C ARG A 260 -32.68 30.16 22.86
N GLU A 261 -32.70 30.18 21.53
CA GLU A 261 -33.82 29.64 20.74
C GLU A 261 -33.97 28.12 20.94
N GLU A 262 -32.87 27.37 20.89
CA GLU A 262 -32.88 25.92 21.16
C GLU A 262 -33.27 25.62 22.61
N LEU A 263 -32.88 26.47 23.57
CA LEU A 263 -33.29 26.31 24.97
C LEU A 263 -34.80 26.47 25.17
N GLU A 264 -35.43 27.39 24.44
CA GLU A 264 -36.89 27.57 24.46
C GLU A 264 -37.60 26.36 23.84
N LYS A 265 -37.10 25.82 22.71
CA LYS A 265 -37.63 24.57 22.12
C LYS A 265 -37.58 23.40 23.11
N VAL A 266 -36.48 23.27 23.85
CA VAL A 266 -36.31 22.24 24.90
C VAL A 266 -37.28 22.47 26.08
N LYS A 267 -37.47 23.71 26.51
CA LYS A 267 -38.45 24.04 27.57
C LYS A 267 -39.88 23.72 27.13
N GLU A 268 -40.23 23.98 25.87
CA GLU A 268 -41.54 23.68 25.31
C GLU A 268 -41.82 22.17 25.28
N THR A 269 -40.85 21.38 24.81
CA THR A 269 -40.95 19.92 24.81
C THR A 269 -41.04 19.33 26.22
N LEU A 270 -40.27 19.87 27.18
CA LEU A 270 -40.34 19.45 28.59
C LEU A 270 -41.65 19.83 29.27
N LYS A 271 -42.28 20.95 28.90
CA LYS A 271 -43.63 21.31 29.36
C LYS A 271 -44.71 20.42 28.73
N GLY A 272 -44.53 20.01 27.47
CA GLY A 272 -45.42 19.05 26.79
C GLY A 272 -45.43 17.67 27.43
N ASN A 273 -44.27 17.18 27.91
CA ASN A 273 -44.14 15.87 28.55
C ASN A 273 -44.63 15.78 30.01
N LYS A 274 -45.12 16.88 30.60
CA LYS A 274 -45.67 16.90 31.97
C LYS A 274 -47.17 16.59 32.07
N LYS A 275 -47.82 16.20 30.97
CA LYS A 275 -49.20 15.71 30.95
C LYS A 275 -49.25 14.17 30.81
N CYS A 276 -48.80 13.46 31.84
CA CYS A 276 -49.19 12.07 32.14
C CYS A 276 -49.32 11.95 33.66
#